data_AF-A0A957FTN4-F1
#
_entry.id   AF-A0A957FTN4-F1
#
_cell.length_a   1.000
_cell.length_b   1.000
_cell.length_c   1.000
_cell.angle_alpha   90.00
_cell.angle_beta   90.00
_cell.angle_gamma   90.00
#
_symmetry.space_group_name_H-M   'P 1'
#
loop_
_entity.id
_entity.type
_entity.pdbx_description
1 polymer ?
#
loop_
_entity_poly.entity_id
_entity_poly.type
_entity_poly.pdbx_seq_one_letter_code
_entity_poly.pdbx_strand_id
1 'polypeptide(L)'
;MSDPILVIGASLLDTKGKPLAGLEPGASNPGVIQRTRGGTARNVAENLGRYGAEVILLSALGDDISGQWLQRATAEAGVDMSRVIVSPAHRTGSYIAFLETDGTLSVALNDTSVMEIITPDYVQSHADLFAEASMLFIDGSLPEATIKTAVELARAHKLPICADPSSVRLVHKFRPYIRDFKLIVPNEVEASAMANGEFAGFDPDASLDVARRLERQGIETVVITLS
;
A
#
# COMPACT_ATOMS: atom_id res chain seq x y z
N MET A 1 -3.59 -9.30 -25.91
CA MET A 1 -3.03 -9.10 -24.56
C MET A 1 -3.62 -7.81 -24.05
N SER A 2 -4.12 -7.80 -22.82
CA SER A 2 -4.72 -6.62 -22.20
C SER A 2 -3.60 -5.73 -21.68
N ASP A 3 -3.71 -4.42 -21.87
CA ASP A 3 -2.76 -3.43 -21.36
C ASP A 3 -2.50 -3.63 -19.85
N PRO A 4 -1.23 -3.63 -19.40
CA PRO A 4 -0.87 -4.01 -18.04
C PRO A 4 -1.41 -3.02 -17.00
N ILE A 5 -1.56 -3.49 -15.76
CA ILE A 5 -1.83 -2.64 -14.60
C ILE A 5 -0.49 -2.27 -13.96
N LEU A 6 -0.21 -0.97 -13.89
CA LEU A 6 0.99 -0.45 -13.23
C LEU A 6 0.71 -0.27 -11.74
N VAL A 7 1.53 -0.88 -10.90
CA VAL A 7 1.40 -0.82 -9.44
C VAL A 7 2.68 -0.24 -8.86
N ILE A 8 2.57 0.77 -8.00
CA ILE A 8 3.73 1.43 -7.37
C ILE A 8 3.51 1.53 -5.86
N GLY A 9 4.43 0.97 -5.06
CA GLY A 9 4.33 1.07 -3.60
C GLY A 9 5.01 -0.06 -2.85
N ALA A 10 4.54 -0.33 -1.63
CA ALA A 10 5.22 -1.19 -0.68
C ALA A 10 5.19 -2.69 -1.04
N SER A 11 6.37 -3.29 -0.88
CA SER A 11 6.57 -4.72 -0.67
C SER A 11 7.41 -4.88 0.60
N LEU A 12 6.89 -5.60 1.59
CA LEU A 12 7.53 -5.73 2.90
C LEU A 12 7.23 -7.08 3.56
N LEU A 13 7.96 -7.40 4.62
CA LEU A 13 7.70 -8.58 5.45
C LEU A 13 6.82 -8.22 6.65
N ASP A 14 5.66 -8.86 6.76
CA ASP A 14 4.81 -8.78 7.95
C ASP A 14 5.25 -9.84 8.97
N THR A 15 5.47 -9.44 10.22
CA THR A 15 5.70 -10.33 11.35
C THR A 15 4.69 -10.03 12.45
N LYS A 16 3.84 -11.00 12.80
CA LYS A 16 2.84 -10.85 13.85
C LYS A 16 3.14 -11.83 14.98
N GLY A 17 3.27 -11.30 16.20
CA GLY A 17 3.42 -12.06 17.42
C GLY A 17 2.14 -12.00 18.25
N LYS A 18 1.58 -13.15 18.62
CA LYS A 18 0.42 -13.25 19.51
C LYS A 18 0.80 -14.01 20.79
N PRO A 19 0.64 -13.43 21.99
CA PRO A 19 0.94 -14.10 23.25
C PRO A 19 -0.07 -15.21 23.54
N LEU A 20 0.33 -16.20 24.34
CA LEU A 20 -0.57 -17.27 24.79
C LEU A 20 -1.44 -16.85 25.99
N ALA A 21 -0.93 -16.02 26.89
CA ALA A 21 -1.58 -15.67 28.16
C ALA A 21 -1.57 -14.16 28.50
N GLY A 22 -0.95 -13.32 27.67
CA GLY A 22 -0.83 -11.87 27.85
C GLY A 22 0.56 -11.33 27.49
N LEU A 23 0.68 -10.02 27.29
CA LEU A 23 1.96 -9.32 27.12
C LEU A 23 2.40 -8.69 28.43
N GLU A 24 3.44 -9.23 29.06
CA GLU A 24 4.13 -8.60 30.19
C GLU A 24 5.28 -7.71 29.66
N PRO A 25 5.22 -6.38 29.83
CA PRO A 25 6.27 -5.48 29.38
C PRO A 25 7.63 -5.79 30.03
N GLY A 26 8.68 -5.88 29.22
CA GLY A 26 10.04 -6.18 29.69
C GLY A 26 10.34 -7.66 29.92
N ALA A 27 9.36 -8.56 29.71
CA ALA A 27 9.53 -10.00 29.82
C ALA A 27 9.58 -10.72 28.46
N SER A 28 10.08 -11.96 28.48
CA SER A 28 10.03 -12.87 27.33
C SER A 28 8.70 -13.65 27.35
N ASN A 29 7.69 -13.14 26.64
CA ASN A 29 6.35 -13.71 26.61
C ASN A 29 6.24 -14.93 25.65
N PRO A 30 5.78 -16.11 26.11
CA PRO A 30 5.47 -17.22 25.20
C PRO A 30 4.35 -16.86 24.23
N GLY A 31 4.54 -17.16 22.94
CA GLY A 31 3.61 -16.77 21.89
C GLY A 31 3.81 -17.51 20.57
N VAL A 32 2.89 -17.25 19.64
CA VAL A 32 2.97 -17.71 18.25
C VAL A 32 3.44 -16.54 17.40
N ILE A 33 4.50 -16.77 16.61
CA ILE A 33 5.02 -15.78 15.66
C ILE A 33 4.76 -16.28 14.26
N GLN A 34 4.07 -15.47 13.46
CA GLN A 34 3.81 -15.73 12.06
C GLN A 34 4.49 -14.68 11.19
N ARG A 35 5.09 -15.14 10.10
CA ARG A 35 5.65 -14.27 9.05
C ARG A 35 4.83 -14.43 7.79
N THR A 36 4.39 -13.32 7.22
CA THR A 36 3.65 -13.28 5.97
C THR A 36 4.24 -12.23 5.05
N ARG A 37 4.03 -12.42 3.75
CA ARG A 37 4.36 -11.39 2.77
C ARG A 37 3.37 -10.24 2.97
N GLY A 38 3.88 -9.03 3.14
CA GLY A 38 3.13 -7.79 3.41
C GLY A 38 3.38 -6.70 2.36
N GLY A 39 2.78 -5.52 2.55
CA GLY A 39 2.84 -4.39 1.61
C GLY A 39 1.59 -4.28 0.73
N THR A 40 0.92 -3.14 0.81
CA THR A 40 -0.38 -2.89 0.15
C THR A 40 -0.27 -3.05 -1.36
N ALA A 41 0.66 -2.34 -2.00
CA ALA A 41 0.90 -2.46 -3.44
C ALA A 41 1.21 -3.90 -3.86
N ARG A 42 2.10 -4.60 -3.15
CA ARG A 42 2.40 -6.01 -3.46
C ARG A 42 1.18 -6.91 -3.31
N ASN A 43 0.36 -6.73 -2.27
CA ASN A 43 -0.88 -7.48 -2.09
C ASN A 43 -1.86 -7.26 -3.25
N VAL A 44 -2.03 -6.01 -3.70
CA VAL A 44 -2.90 -5.69 -4.84
C VAL A 44 -2.35 -6.32 -6.11
N ALA A 45 -1.04 -6.16 -6.38
CA ALA A 45 -0.39 -6.76 -7.53
C ALA A 45 -0.52 -8.29 -7.55
N GLU A 46 -0.25 -8.95 -6.42
CA GLU A 46 -0.36 -10.41 -6.29
C GLU A 46 -1.80 -10.90 -6.56
N ASN A 47 -2.81 -10.23 -6.02
CA ASN A 47 -4.20 -10.62 -6.28
C ASN A 47 -4.59 -10.42 -7.74
N LEU A 48 -4.22 -9.30 -8.36
CA LEU A 48 -4.47 -9.03 -9.78
C LEU A 48 -3.78 -10.09 -10.67
N GLY A 49 -2.52 -10.41 -10.39
CA GLY A 49 -1.78 -11.45 -11.11
C GLY A 49 -2.43 -12.84 -10.97
N ARG A 50 -2.90 -13.19 -9.76
CA ARG A 50 -3.66 -14.44 -9.52
C ARG A 50 -4.98 -14.51 -10.28
N TYR A 51 -5.62 -13.37 -10.54
CA TYR A 51 -6.80 -13.26 -11.40
C TYR A 51 -6.48 -13.22 -12.90
N GLY A 52 -5.20 -13.32 -13.29
CA GLY A 52 -4.75 -13.40 -14.68
C GLY A 52 -4.55 -12.05 -15.35
N ALA A 53 -4.54 -10.94 -14.59
CA ALA A 53 -4.17 -9.65 -15.14
C ALA A 53 -2.65 -9.58 -15.39
N GLU A 54 -2.25 -8.85 -16.43
CA GLU A 54 -0.85 -8.46 -16.62
C GLU A 54 -0.55 -7.31 -15.66
N VAL A 55 0.43 -7.49 -14.76
CA VAL A 55 0.74 -6.52 -13.70
C VAL A 55 2.23 -6.26 -13.65
N ILE A 56 2.61 -4.99 -13.61
CA ILE A 56 4.00 -4.55 -13.40
C ILE A 56 4.10 -3.87 -12.05
N LEU A 57 5.00 -4.34 -11.19
CA LEU A 57 5.25 -3.76 -9.87
C LEU A 57 6.53 -2.93 -9.86
N LEU A 58 6.39 -1.63 -9.61
CA LEU A 58 7.47 -0.74 -9.21
C LEU A 58 7.52 -0.68 -7.68
N SER A 59 8.53 -1.32 -7.11
CA SER A 59 8.75 -1.36 -5.67
C SER A 59 10.24 -1.35 -5.35
N ALA A 60 10.59 -1.44 -4.08
CA ALA A 60 11.97 -1.51 -3.63
C ALA A 60 12.12 -2.53 -2.48
N LEU A 61 13.18 -3.32 -2.57
CA LEU A 61 13.54 -4.38 -1.63
C LEU A 61 15.02 -4.25 -1.28
N GLY A 62 15.41 -4.80 -0.13
CA GLY A 62 16.82 -4.99 0.19
C GLY A 62 17.39 -6.21 -0.52
N ASP A 63 18.71 -6.25 -0.74
CA ASP A 63 19.41 -7.46 -1.15
C ASP A 63 19.60 -8.41 0.06
N ASP A 64 18.48 -8.94 0.54
CA ASP A 64 18.42 -9.81 1.70
C ASP A 64 17.43 -10.98 1.49
N ILE A 65 17.43 -11.93 2.43
CA ILE A 65 16.61 -13.15 2.34
C ILE A 65 15.11 -12.80 2.26
N SER A 66 14.67 -11.75 2.95
CA SER A 66 13.28 -11.30 2.93
C SER A 66 12.91 -10.75 1.55
N GLY A 67 13.78 -9.96 0.94
CA GLY A 67 13.63 -9.42 -0.41
C GLY A 67 13.57 -10.54 -1.45
N GLN A 68 14.48 -11.50 -1.37
CA GLN A 68 14.47 -12.68 -2.25
C GLN A 68 13.19 -13.50 -2.12
N TRP A 69 12.67 -13.66 -0.89
CA TRP A 69 11.42 -14.39 -0.67
C TRP A 69 10.22 -13.65 -1.26
N LEU A 70 10.11 -12.33 -1.02
CA LEU A 70 9.06 -11.50 -1.60
C LEU A 70 9.11 -11.53 -3.13
N GLN A 71 10.30 -11.33 -3.71
CA GLN A 71 10.48 -11.30 -5.17
C GLN A 71 10.02 -12.61 -5.83
N ARG A 72 10.46 -13.77 -5.30
CA ARG A 72 10.05 -15.08 -5.84
C ARG A 72 8.55 -15.30 -5.71
N ALA A 73 8.01 -15.09 -4.51
CA ALA A 73 6.60 -15.33 -4.24
C ALA A 73 5.66 -14.44 -5.06
N THR A 74 6.02 -13.18 -5.28
CA THR A 74 5.22 -12.25 -6.09
C THR A 74 5.32 -12.57 -7.58
N ALA A 75 6.50 -12.96 -8.07
CA ALA A 75 6.66 -13.43 -9.44
C ALA A 75 5.88 -14.73 -9.73
N GLU A 76 5.86 -15.67 -8.78
CA GLU A 76 5.04 -16.90 -8.87
C GLU A 76 3.53 -16.62 -8.97
N ALA A 77 3.08 -15.44 -8.55
CA ALA A 77 1.70 -15.00 -8.69
C ALA A 77 1.40 -14.33 -10.04
N GLY A 78 2.36 -14.30 -10.98
CA GLY A 78 2.19 -13.72 -12.32
C GLY A 78 2.49 -12.22 -12.43
N VAL A 79 3.11 -11.62 -11.40
CA VAL A 79 3.48 -10.20 -11.41
C VAL A 79 4.87 -10.02 -12.02
N ASP A 80 5.02 -9.05 -12.92
CA ASP A 80 6.32 -8.63 -13.42
C ASP A 80 7.08 -7.84 -12.33
N MET A 81 8.16 -8.47 -11.84
CA MET A 81 9.07 -7.94 -10.82
C MET A 81 10.37 -7.38 -11.41
N SER A 82 10.50 -7.31 -12.74
CA SER A 82 11.74 -6.89 -13.43
C SER A 82 12.12 -5.44 -13.17
N ARG A 83 11.18 -4.63 -12.69
CA ARG A 83 11.34 -3.21 -12.33
C ARG A 83 11.24 -2.97 -10.82
N VAL A 84 11.53 -3.98 -10.00
CA VAL A 84 11.71 -3.80 -8.56
C VAL A 84 13.17 -3.47 -8.28
N ILE A 85 13.41 -2.39 -7.55
CA ILE A 85 14.77 -2.03 -7.10
C ILE A 85 15.22 -3.04 -6.05
N VAL A 86 16.38 -3.66 -6.24
CA VAL A 86 17.05 -4.47 -5.22
C VAL A 86 18.26 -3.71 -4.72
N SER A 87 18.19 -3.21 -3.49
CA SER A 87 19.20 -2.32 -2.93
C SER A 87 20.13 -3.04 -1.96
N PRO A 88 21.45 -3.08 -2.20
CA PRO A 88 22.40 -3.62 -1.23
C PRO A 88 22.64 -2.67 -0.04
N ALA A 89 22.20 -1.42 -0.14
CA ALA A 89 22.40 -0.39 0.89
C ALA A 89 21.21 -0.28 1.87
N HIS A 90 20.08 -0.90 1.57
CA HIS A 90 18.85 -0.83 2.37
C HIS A 90 18.39 -2.22 2.75
N ARG A 91 17.59 -2.30 3.82
CA ARG A 91 16.92 -3.54 4.21
C ARG A 91 15.55 -3.60 3.55
N THR A 92 15.09 -4.81 3.26
CA THR A 92 13.69 -5.02 2.89
C THR A 92 12.78 -4.49 3.99
N GLY A 93 11.70 -3.82 3.59
CA GLY A 93 10.75 -3.26 4.55
C GLY A 93 10.19 -4.34 5.48
N SER A 94 9.87 -3.94 6.71
CA SER A 94 9.31 -4.84 7.71
C SER A 94 8.25 -4.15 8.55
N TYR A 95 7.13 -4.83 8.74
CA TYR A 95 6.10 -4.45 9.69
C TYR A 95 6.05 -5.51 10.79
N ILE A 96 6.18 -5.10 12.04
CA ILE A 96 6.16 -6.00 13.20
C ILE A 96 5.04 -5.58 14.12
N ALA A 97 4.09 -6.47 14.37
CA ALA A 97 2.97 -6.24 15.27
C ALA A 97 2.95 -7.24 16.42
N PHE A 98 2.72 -6.72 17.62
CA PHE A 98 2.36 -7.50 18.80
C PHE A 98 0.87 -7.36 19.01
N LEU A 99 0.19 -8.50 19.10
CA LEU A 99 -1.24 -8.58 19.33
C LEU A 99 -1.52 -8.89 20.79
N GLU A 100 -2.71 -8.55 21.26
CA GLU A 100 -3.25 -9.08 22.51
C GLU A 100 -3.76 -10.52 22.33
N THR A 101 -4.13 -11.18 23.42
CA THR A 101 -4.66 -12.56 23.38
C THR A 101 -5.96 -12.70 22.59
N ASP A 102 -6.75 -11.63 22.50
CA ASP A 102 -7.96 -11.57 21.68
C ASP A 102 -7.66 -11.32 20.18
N GLY A 103 -6.42 -10.97 19.83
CA GLY A 103 -5.98 -10.68 18.47
C GLY A 103 -6.03 -9.19 18.09
N THR A 104 -6.46 -8.31 18.98
CA THR A 104 -6.39 -6.86 18.77
C THR A 104 -4.93 -6.40 18.72
N LEU A 105 -4.67 -5.32 17.99
CA LEU A 105 -3.32 -4.77 17.88
C LEU A 105 -2.93 -4.07 19.20
N SER A 106 -1.85 -4.53 19.83
CA SER A 106 -1.27 -3.87 21.01
C SER A 106 -0.31 -2.75 20.58
N VAL A 107 0.74 -3.11 19.84
CA VAL A 107 1.72 -2.16 19.31
C VAL A 107 2.34 -2.69 18.02
N ALA A 108 2.71 -1.78 17.11
CA ALA A 108 3.45 -2.13 15.91
C ALA A 108 4.58 -1.15 15.61
N LEU A 109 5.59 -1.66 14.92
CA LEU A 109 6.64 -0.90 14.26
C LEU A 109 6.54 -1.12 12.75
N ASN A 110 6.71 -0.04 12.00
CA ASN A 110 6.71 -0.08 10.54
C ASN A 110 8.00 0.54 10.02
N ASP A 111 8.87 -0.28 9.42
CA ASP A 111 10.07 0.15 8.72
C ASP A 111 9.87 -0.04 7.23
N THR A 112 9.46 1.03 6.55
CA THR A 112 9.34 1.09 5.09
C THR A 112 10.35 2.08 4.49
N SER A 113 11.48 2.30 5.17
CA SER A 113 12.50 3.27 4.74
C SER A 113 13.06 3.00 3.35
N VAL A 114 13.07 1.73 2.91
CA VAL A 114 13.45 1.36 1.54
C VAL A 114 12.54 1.97 0.46
N MET A 115 11.32 2.39 0.78
CA MET A 115 10.45 3.09 -0.17
C MET A 115 10.96 4.48 -0.58
N GLU A 116 11.85 5.09 0.23
CA GLU A 116 12.45 6.39 -0.07
C GLU A 116 13.32 6.37 -1.34
N ILE A 117 13.77 5.18 -1.77
CA ILE A 117 14.59 5.03 -2.99
C ILE A 117 13.74 4.91 -4.26
N ILE A 118 12.41 4.81 -4.13
CA ILE A 118 11.48 4.98 -5.25
C ILE A 118 11.31 6.48 -5.45
N THR A 119 12.30 7.10 -6.10
CA THR A 119 12.39 8.55 -6.27
C THR A 119 11.50 9.05 -7.42
N PRO A 120 11.23 10.37 -7.49
CA PRO A 120 10.63 10.99 -8.67
C PRO A 120 11.36 10.62 -9.97
N ASP A 121 12.70 10.67 -9.97
CA ASP A 121 13.51 10.35 -11.15
C ASP A 121 13.36 8.88 -11.55
N TYR A 122 13.27 7.97 -10.58
CA TYR A 122 13.01 6.57 -10.84
C TYR A 122 11.67 6.37 -11.55
N VAL A 123 10.60 6.97 -11.04
CA VAL A 123 9.27 6.90 -11.66
C VAL A 123 9.29 7.56 -13.05
N GLN A 124 9.94 8.71 -13.19
CA GLN A 124 10.06 9.42 -14.47
C GLN A 124 10.82 8.62 -15.53
N SER A 125 11.84 7.85 -15.12
CA SER A 125 12.58 6.95 -16.03
C SER A 125 11.75 5.78 -16.57
N HIS A 126 10.56 5.54 -15.99
CA HIS A 126 9.59 4.53 -16.40
C HIS A 126 8.30 5.16 -16.94
N ALA A 127 8.37 6.41 -17.46
CA ALA A 127 7.20 7.13 -17.97
C ALA A 127 6.51 6.42 -19.16
N ASP A 128 7.24 5.60 -19.91
CA ASP A 128 6.72 4.72 -20.96
C ASP A 128 5.64 3.76 -20.41
N LEU A 129 5.84 3.20 -19.22
CA LEU A 129 4.86 2.31 -18.58
C LEU A 129 3.53 2.99 -18.30
N PHE A 130 3.52 4.31 -18.06
CA PHE A 130 2.28 5.06 -17.84
C PHE A 130 1.47 5.25 -19.12
N ALA A 131 2.13 5.25 -20.28
CA ALA A 131 1.48 5.35 -21.59
C ALA A 131 0.87 4.02 -22.03
N GLU A 132 1.48 2.91 -21.61
CA GLU A 132 1.08 1.54 -21.97
C GLU A 132 0.07 0.94 -20.99
N ALA A 133 0.05 1.39 -19.74
CA ALA A 133 -0.82 0.82 -18.72
C ALA A 133 -2.32 1.14 -18.96
N SER A 134 -3.19 0.25 -18.50
CA SER A 134 -4.63 0.49 -18.44
C SER A 134 -5.07 1.21 -17.17
N MET A 135 -4.29 1.11 -16.10
CA MET A 135 -4.58 1.68 -14.79
C MET A 135 -3.31 1.81 -13.94
N LEU A 136 -3.27 2.83 -13.08
CA LEU A 136 -2.26 2.99 -12.04
C LEU A 136 -2.86 2.65 -10.67
N PHE A 137 -2.15 1.86 -9.87
CA PHE A 137 -2.36 1.75 -8.43
C PHE A 137 -1.18 2.35 -7.67
N ILE A 138 -1.46 3.18 -6.66
CA ILE A 138 -0.46 3.69 -5.72
C ILE A 138 -0.92 3.51 -4.26
N ASP A 139 0.03 3.26 -3.35
CA ASP A 139 -0.24 3.25 -1.91
C ASP A 139 0.48 4.38 -1.16
N GLY A 140 0.12 4.61 0.11
CA GLY A 140 0.67 5.71 0.91
C GLY A 140 2.11 5.55 1.38
N SER A 141 2.73 4.39 1.13
CA SER A 141 4.11 4.13 1.52
C SER A 141 5.12 4.97 0.73
N LEU A 142 4.73 5.45 -0.45
CA LEU A 142 5.59 6.27 -1.32
C LEU A 142 5.91 7.65 -0.72
N PRO A 143 7.09 8.22 -1.02
CA PRO A 143 7.40 9.62 -0.71
C PRO A 143 6.40 10.57 -1.39
N GLU A 144 6.11 11.71 -0.77
CA GLU A 144 5.13 12.68 -1.29
C GLU A 144 5.54 13.21 -2.67
N ALA A 145 6.83 13.46 -2.89
CA ALA A 145 7.36 13.87 -4.18
C ALA A 145 7.16 12.79 -5.26
N THR A 146 7.26 11.51 -4.90
CA THR A 146 7.04 10.38 -5.80
C THR A 146 5.57 10.23 -6.16
N ILE A 147 4.66 10.38 -5.18
CA ILE A 147 3.21 10.40 -5.42
C ILE A 147 2.86 11.53 -6.40
N LYS A 148 3.43 12.73 -6.20
CA LYS A 148 3.24 13.87 -7.10
C LYS A 148 3.61 13.51 -8.53
N THR A 149 4.80 12.97 -8.75
CA THR A 149 5.29 12.60 -10.09
C THR A 149 4.42 11.50 -10.73
N ALA A 150 4.03 10.47 -9.96
CA ALA A 150 3.16 9.41 -10.47
C ALA A 150 1.78 9.94 -10.90
N VAL A 151 1.19 10.85 -10.11
CA VAL A 151 -0.09 11.49 -10.46
C VAL A 151 0.06 12.41 -11.68
N GLU A 152 1.14 13.17 -11.79
CA GLU A 152 1.41 14.04 -12.94
C GLU A 152 1.57 13.25 -14.25
N LEU A 153 2.29 12.12 -14.22
CA LEU A 153 2.43 11.21 -15.36
C LEU A 153 1.10 10.55 -15.72
N ALA A 154 0.37 10.03 -14.73
CA ALA A 154 -0.95 9.45 -14.97
C ALA A 154 -1.91 10.45 -15.61
N ARG A 155 -1.92 11.71 -15.13
CA ARG A 155 -2.72 12.80 -15.71
C ARG A 155 -2.33 13.09 -17.16
N ALA A 156 -1.03 13.15 -17.46
CA ALA A 156 -0.54 13.40 -18.82
C ALA A 156 -1.00 12.32 -19.82
N HIS A 157 -1.09 11.07 -19.36
CA HIS A 157 -1.53 9.92 -20.16
C HIS A 157 -3.03 9.61 -20.02
N LYS A 158 -3.79 10.38 -19.22
CA LYS A 158 -5.20 10.12 -18.89
C LYS A 158 -5.43 8.72 -18.30
N LEU A 159 -4.43 8.22 -17.57
CA LEU A 159 -4.44 6.92 -16.92
C LEU A 159 -5.29 7.00 -15.65
N PRO A 160 -6.32 6.16 -15.47
CA PRO A 160 -7.10 6.16 -14.23
C PRO A 160 -6.26 5.74 -13.04
N ILE A 161 -6.40 6.47 -11.93
CA ILE A 161 -5.64 6.24 -10.70
C ILE A 161 -6.52 5.60 -9.64
N CYS A 162 -6.08 4.43 -9.16
CA CYS A 162 -6.58 3.76 -7.97
C CYS A 162 -5.59 3.98 -6.82
N ALA A 163 -6.10 4.26 -5.63
CA ALA A 163 -5.25 4.58 -4.48
C ALA A 163 -5.71 3.89 -3.18
N ASP A 164 -4.74 3.58 -2.34
CA ASP A 164 -4.95 3.13 -0.96
C ASP A 164 -4.04 3.94 -0.02
N PRO A 165 -4.58 4.77 0.88
CA PRO A 165 -3.77 5.57 1.80
C PRO A 165 -2.93 4.74 2.77
N SER A 166 -3.35 3.50 3.06
CA SER A 166 -2.73 2.49 3.94
C SER A 166 -2.55 2.87 5.42
N SER A 167 -2.67 4.15 5.77
CA SER A 167 -2.69 4.61 7.14
C SER A 167 -3.25 6.02 7.23
N VAL A 168 -3.98 6.29 8.31
CA VAL A 168 -4.42 7.64 8.72
C VAL A 168 -3.25 8.64 8.69
N ARG A 169 -2.04 8.21 9.07
CA ARG A 169 -0.85 9.06 9.09
C ARG A 169 -0.40 9.50 7.69
N LEU A 170 -0.77 8.77 6.65
CA LEU A 170 -0.29 8.95 5.27
C LEU A 170 -1.33 9.62 4.37
N VAL A 171 -2.59 9.67 4.82
CA VAL A 171 -3.71 10.32 4.11
C VAL A 171 -3.40 11.73 3.62
N HIS A 172 -2.63 12.51 4.37
CA HIS A 172 -2.27 13.87 4.00
C HIS A 172 -1.57 13.97 2.63
N LYS A 173 -0.81 12.93 2.23
CA LYS A 173 -0.11 12.86 0.95
C LYS A 173 -1.06 12.78 -0.25
N PHE A 174 -2.29 12.31 -0.04
CA PHE A 174 -3.30 12.09 -1.09
C PHE A 174 -4.28 13.25 -1.24
N ARG A 175 -4.49 14.04 -0.17
CA ARG A 175 -5.46 15.16 -0.18
C ARG A 175 -5.27 16.15 -1.34
N PRO A 176 -4.04 16.51 -1.78
CA PRO A 176 -3.85 17.40 -2.93
C PRO A 176 -4.38 16.84 -4.26
N TYR A 177 -4.57 15.53 -4.36
CA TYR A 177 -4.86 14.80 -5.60
C TYR A 177 -6.25 14.15 -5.60
N ILE A 178 -7.15 14.54 -4.69
CA ILE A 178 -8.51 13.97 -4.57
C ILE A 178 -9.25 13.89 -5.91
N ARG A 179 -9.11 14.91 -6.76
CA ARG A 179 -9.78 14.97 -8.07
C ARG A 179 -9.14 14.13 -9.16
N ASP A 180 -7.94 13.59 -8.90
CA ASP A 180 -7.23 12.73 -9.84
C ASP A 180 -7.56 11.24 -9.64
N PHE A 181 -8.18 10.87 -8.51
CA PHE A 181 -8.50 9.47 -8.21
C PHE A 181 -9.80 9.01 -8.86
N LYS A 182 -9.69 7.93 -9.63
CA LYS A 182 -10.84 7.16 -10.09
C LYS A 182 -11.41 6.32 -8.95
N LEU A 183 -10.54 5.66 -8.19
CA LEU A 183 -10.95 4.82 -7.07
C LEU A 183 -10.05 5.08 -5.88
N ILE A 184 -10.63 5.15 -4.69
CA ILE A 184 -9.87 5.06 -3.45
C ILE A 184 -10.48 4.02 -2.50
N VAL A 185 -9.61 3.27 -1.81
CA VAL A 185 -10.01 2.17 -0.92
C VAL A 185 -9.48 2.35 0.50
N PRO A 186 -9.89 3.40 1.24
CA PRO A 186 -9.50 3.56 2.65
C PRO A 186 -10.29 2.62 3.57
N ASN A 187 -9.81 2.41 4.79
CA ASN A 187 -10.70 2.03 5.90
C ASN A 187 -11.50 3.24 6.42
N GLU A 188 -12.46 2.97 7.30
CA GLU A 188 -13.35 3.98 7.88
C GLU A 188 -12.63 5.17 8.57
N VAL A 189 -11.54 4.90 9.29
CA VAL A 189 -10.76 5.92 10.01
C VAL A 189 -9.94 6.77 9.03
N GLU A 190 -9.33 6.12 8.04
CA GLU A 190 -8.62 6.77 6.94
C GLU A 190 -9.54 7.63 6.08
N ALA A 191 -10.73 7.14 5.77
CA ALA A 191 -11.73 7.85 4.96
C ALA A 191 -12.18 9.13 5.67
N SER A 192 -12.48 9.03 6.97
CA SER A 192 -12.86 10.20 7.76
C SER A 192 -11.71 11.20 7.86
N ALA A 193 -10.49 10.73 8.15
CA ALA A 193 -9.31 11.57 8.15
C ALA A 193 -9.14 12.25 6.79
N MET A 194 -9.31 11.54 5.67
CA MET A 194 -9.18 12.13 4.33
C MET A 194 -10.20 13.24 4.11
N ALA A 195 -11.41 13.04 4.62
CA ALA A 195 -12.51 13.98 4.51
C ALA A 195 -12.51 15.09 5.60
N ASN A 196 -11.41 15.25 6.34
CA ASN A 196 -11.24 16.22 7.45
C ASN A 196 -12.28 16.06 8.58
N GLY A 197 -12.71 14.82 8.85
CA GLY A 197 -13.56 14.48 9.99
C GLY A 197 -12.79 13.89 11.16
N GLU A 198 -13.48 13.78 12.29
CA GLU A 198 -13.08 12.95 13.42
C GLU A 198 -14.03 11.75 13.45
N PHE A 199 -13.50 10.54 13.27
CA PHE A 199 -14.28 9.31 13.29
C PHE A 199 -13.45 8.21 13.95
N ALA A 200 -14.05 7.50 14.90
CA ALA A 200 -13.31 6.70 15.86
C ALA A 200 -13.47 5.17 15.67
N GLY A 201 -14.21 4.70 14.67
CA GLY A 201 -14.34 3.27 14.39
C GLY A 201 -15.70 2.88 13.79
N PHE A 202 -15.96 1.58 13.69
CA PHE A 202 -17.08 0.97 12.96
C PHE A 202 -18.44 1.67 13.12
N ASP A 203 -18.88 2.35 12.04
CA ASP A 203 -20.24 2.86 11.83
C ASP A 203 -20.52 2.92 10.31
N PRO A 204 -21.33 1.99 9.78
CA PRO A 204 -21.62 1.92 8.35
C PRO A 204 -22.34 3.15 7.77
N ASP A 205 -23.24 3.77 8.53
CA ASP A 205 -24.04 4.91 8.05
C ASP A 205 -23.15 6.15 7.96
N ALA A 206 -22.35 6.41 8.99
CA ALA A 206 -21.37 7.48 8.97
C ALA A 206 -20.31 7.27 7.88
N SER A 207 -19.87 6.02 7.66
CA SER A 207 -18.94 5.68 6.58
C SER A 207 -19.53 6.00 5.21
N LEU A 208 -20.80 5.66 4.96
CA LEU A 208 -21.47 5.99 3.71
C LEU A 208 -21.55 7.51 3.47
N ASP A 209 -21.81 8.29 4.52
CA ASP A 209 -21.82 9.76 4.41
C ASP A 209 -20.43 10.35 4.13
N VAL A 210 -19.38 9.77 4.73
CA VAL A 210 -17.99 10.11 4.42
C VAL A 210 -17.65 9.79 2.96
N ALA A 211 -18.03 8.61 2.46
CA ALA A 211 -17.80 8.22 1.07
C ALA A 211 -18.46 9.21 0.10
N ARG A 212 -19.75 9.53 0.32
CA ARG A 212 -20.47 10.53 -0.49
C ARG A 212 -19.84 11.92 -0.45
N ARG A 213 -19.24 12.30 0.68
CA ARG A 213 -18.53 13.58 0.80
C ARG A 213 -17.25 13.59 -0.02
N LEU A 214 -16.50 12.51 -0.02
CA LEU A 214 -15.29 12.33 -0.85
C LEU A 214 -15.63 12.31 -2.35
N GLU A 215 -16.72 11.66 -2.74
CA GLU A 215 -17.23 11.70 -4.11
C GLU A 215 -17.57 13.14 -4.55
N ARG A 216 -18.29 13.91 -3.69
CA ARG A 216 -18.58 15.33 -3.94
C ARG A 216 -17.33 16.22 -4.06
N GLN A 217 -16.20 15.80 -3.51
CA GLN A 217 -14.93 16.53 -3.64
C GLN A 217 -14.21 16.23 -4.97
N GLY A 218 -14.60 15.15 -5.65
CA GLY A 218 -14.19 14.85 -7.03
C GLY A 218 -13.61 13.45 -7.26
N ILE A 219 -13.66 12.55 -6.27
CA ILE A 219 -13.29 11.14 -6.48
C ILE A 219 -14.43 10.43 -7.22
N GLU A 220 -14.13 9.66 -8.26
CA GLU A 220 -15.17 8.99 -9.05
C GLU A 220 -15.83 7.82 -8.29
N THR A 221 -15.06 7.04 -7.52
CA THR A 221 -15.58 5.92 -6.73
C THR A 221 -14.83 5.81 -5.40
N VAL A 222 -15.56 5.65 -4.30
CA VAL A 222 -15.00 5.48 -2.96
C VAL A 222 -15.50 4.16 -2.37
N VAL A 223 -14.57 3.28 -2.01
CA VAL A 223 -14.88 2.02 -1.32
C VAL A 223 -14.29 2.08 0.09
N ILE A 224 -15.14 2.15 1.11
CA ILE A 224 -14.68 2.14 2.50
C ILE A 224 -14.74 0.69 3.01
N THR A 225 -13.59 0.19 3.44
CA THR A 225 -13.52 -1.09 4.14
C THR A 225 -13.94 -0.92 5.59
N LEU A 226 -14.78 -1.85 6.07
CA LEU A 226 -15.28 -1.87 7.44
C LEU A 226 -14.61 -3.02 8.20
N SER A 227 -13.93 -2.71 9.31
CA SER A 227 -13.11 -3.69 10.06
C SER A 227 -13.32 -3.69 11.56
#